data_AF-A0A9J7MXL9-F1
#
_entry.id   AF-A0A9J7MXL9-F1
#
_cell.length_a   1.000
_cell.length_b   1.000
_cell.length_c   1.000
_cell.angle_alpha   90.00
_cell.angle_beta   90.00
_cell.angle_gamma   90.00
#
_symmetry.space_group_name_H-M   'P 1'
#
loop_
_entity.id
_entity.type
_entity.pdbx_description
1 polymer ?
#
loop_
_entity_poly.entity_id
_entity_poly.type
_entity_poly.pdbx_seq_one_letter_code
_entity_poly.pdbx_strand_id
1 'polypeptide(L)'
;MADWWFGQYTSALVCRVPESTASQPSSNGSTKGHVNVEQARGEWEKFTGTLRRLGAGVLELSPEEECPQGPFVSDCAVVCEGTALVTRPGGDRRKEVEVIRKVLEQDLKLDIVQMLDDNATLHGQDVLFTGKEFFVGLTWRWN
;
A
#
# COMPACT_ATOMS: atom_id res chain seq x y z
N MET A 1 30.75 3.40 5.14
CA MET A 1 30.31 4.08 3.90
C MET A 1 28.80 4.10 3.94
N ALA A 2 28.17 5.27 3.77
CA ALA A 2 26.72 5.34 3.62
C ALA A 2 26.37 4.76 2.25
N ASP A 3 25.36 3.89 2.19
CA ASP A 3 24.91 3.27 0.95
C ASP A 3 24.10 4.31 0.16
N TRP A 4 24.76 5.02 -0.77
CA TRP A 4 24.22 6.15 -1.54
C TRP A 4 23.00 5.82 -2.44
N TRP A 5 22.58 4.56 -2.47
CA TRP A 5 21.44 4.06 -3.25
C TRP A 5 20.19 3.82 -2.40
N PHE A 6 20.29 3.83 -1.07
CA PHE A 6 19.13 3.58 -0.21
C PHE A 6 18.06 4.68 -0.39
N GLY A 7 16.81 4.26 -0.62
CA GLY A 7 15.69 5.17 -0.84
C GLY A 7 15.55 5.69 -2.28
N GLN A 8 16.31 5.15 -3.25
CA GLN A 8 16.08 5.43 -4.67
C GLN A 8 14.96 4.54 -5.22
N TYR A 9 13.92 5.17 -5.76
CA TYR A 9 12.80 4.49 -6.40
C TYR A 9 12.46 5.19 -7.71
N THR A 10 12.10 4.42 -8.74
CA THR A 10 11.71 4.96 -10.05
C THR A 10 10.21 5.10 -10.20
N SER A 11 9.43 4.32 -9.46
CA SER A 11 7.99 4.16 -9.67
C SER A 11 7.24 4.11 -8.35
N ALA A 12 6.00 4.57 -8.35
CA ALA A 12 5.09 4.48 -7.22
C ALA A 12 3.72 3.98 -7.69
N LEU A 13 3.24 2.89 -7.09
CA LEU A 13 1.89 2.37 -7.33
C LEU A 13 0.92 2.99 -6.32
N VAL A 14 -0.13 3.62 -6.81
CA VAL A 14 -1.15 4.28 -6.00
C VAL A 14 -2.55 3.90 -6.48
N CYS A 15 -3.54 3.95 -5.59
CA CYS A 15 -4.94 3.75 -5.95
C CYS A 15 -5.74 5.01 -5.61
N ARG A 16 -6.65 5.41 -6.50
CA ARG A 16 -7.55 6.55 -6.28
C ARG A 16 -8.54 6.26 -5.16
N VAL A 17 -9.08 7.31 -4.54
CA VAL A 17 -9.99 7.22 -3.39
C VAL A 17 -11.43 6.93 -3.84
N PRO A 18 -11.99 5.73 -3.59
CA PRO A 18 -13.39 5.42 -3.87
C PRO A 18 -14.33 6.13 -2.87
N GLU A 19 -15.61 6.28 -3.22
CA GLU A 19 -16.61 6.89 -2.34
C GLU A 19 -16.84 6.06 -1.07
N SER A 20 -16.79 4.74 -1.20
CA SER A 20 -16.85 3.76 -0.12
C SER A 20 -15.77 3.94 0.95
N THR A 21 -14.69 4.71 0.70
CA THR A 21 -13.71 5.10 1.73
C THR A 21 -14.38 5.85 2.89
N ALA A 22 -15.51 6.52 2.68
CA ALA A 22 -16.29 7.16 3.74
C ALA A 22 -16.65 6.19 4.89
N SER A 23 -16.79 4.89 4.58
CA SER A 23 -17.07 3.84 5.59
C SER A 23 -15.90 3.56 6.53
N GLN A 24 -14.68 3.98 6.15
CA GLN A 24 -13.48 3.73 6.95
C GLN A 24 -13.42 4.66 8.17
N PRO A 25 -12.89 4.17 9.30
CA PRO A 25 -12.73 5.00 10.48
C PRO A 25 -11.68 6.09 10.23
N SER A 26 -11.99 7.35 10.57
CA SER A 26 -10.97 8.40 10.60
C SER A 26 -10.12 8.26 11.86
N SER A 27 -8.79 8.22 11.70
CA SER A 27 -7.83 8.16 12.82
C SER A 27 -7.36 9.54 13.29
N ASN A 28 -7.99 10.64 12.87
CA ASN A 28 -7.66 11.96 13.42
C ASN A 28 -8.01 11.97 14.91
N GLY A 29 -6.97 12.08 15.75
CA GLY A 29 -6.93 11.80 17.19
C GLY A 29 -7.85 12.61 18.12
N SER A 30 -8.90 13.23 17.59
CA SER A 30 -9.81 14.12 18.33
C SER A 30 -11.30 13.88 18.07
N THR A 31 -11.71 13.15 17.02
CA THR A 31 -13.14 12.90 16.73
C THR A 31 -13.39 11.54 16.11
N LYS A 32 -14.24 10.73 16.75
CA LYS A 32 -14.89 9.58 16.11
C LYS A 32 -15.73 10.11 14.94
N GLY A 33 -15.35 9.79 13.71
CA GLY A 33 -16.05 10.22 12.50
C GLY A 33 -15.69 9.40 11.27
N HIS A 34 -16.49 9.55 10.21
CA HIS A 34 -16.27 8.98 8.89
C HIS A 34 -15.26 9.82 8.08
N VAL A 35 -14.59 9.20 7.12
CA VAL A 35 -13.67 9.90 6.21
C VAL A 35 -14.44 10.89 5.33
N ASN A 36 -14.01 12.15 5.27
CA ASN A 36 -14.46 13.10 4.26
C ASN A 36 -13.76 12.77 2.93
N VAL A 37 -14.50 12.18 1.99
CA VAL A 37 -13.95 11.69 0.72
C VAL A 37 -13.43 12.81 -0.17
N GLU A 38 -14.09 13.97 -0.21
CA GLU A 38 -13.60 15.10 -1.00
C GLU A 38 -12.27 15.62 -0.47
N GLN A 39 -12.14 15.73 0.85
CA GLN A 39 -10.86 16.08 1.48
C GLN A 39 -9.79 15.02 1.18
N ALA A 40 -10.11 13.74 1.33
CA ALA A 40 -9.19 12.64 1.06
C ALA A 40 -8.71 12.63 -0.41
N ARG A 41 -9.60 12.91 -1.37
CA ARG A 41 -9.24 13.07 -2.79
C ARG A 41 -8.29 14.25 -2.99
N GLY A 42 -8.56 15.40 -2.38
CA GLY A 42 -7.68 16.57 -2.45
C GLY A 42 -6.30 16.36 -1.81
N GLU A 43 -6.23 15.60 -0.71
CA GLU A 43 -4.96 15.20 -0.08
C GLU A 43 -4.20 14.19 -0.94
N TRP A 44 -4.90 13.21 -1.51
CA TRP A 44 -4.34 12.22 -2.43
C TRP A 44 -3.74 12.87 -3.69
N GLU A 45 -4.41 13.86 -4.28
CA GLU A 45 -3.89 14.61 -5.44
C GLU A 45 -2.60 15.37 -5.10
N LYS A 46 -2.52 15.97 -3.92
CA LYS A 46 -1.30 16.65 -3.44
C LYS A 46 -0.17 15.64 -3.22
N PHE A 47 -0.48 14.48 -2.64
CA PHE A 47 0.47 13.41 -2.41
C PHE A 47 1.05 12.89 -3.74
N THR A 48 0.20 12.47 -4.68
CA THR A 48 0.65 11.95 -5.98
C THR A 48 1.32 13.02 -6.83
N GLY A 49 0.86 14.27 -6.77
CA GLY A 49 1.53 15.40 -7.39
C GLY A 49 2.95 15.62 -6.84
N THR A 50 3.17 15.36 -5.55
CA THR A 50 4.51 15.44 -4.93
C THR A 50 5.41 14.32 -5.42
N LEU A 51 4.92 13.07 -5.48
CA LEU A 51 5.67 11.93 -6.03
C LEU A 51 6.16 12.20 -7.46
N ARG A 52 5.29 12.74 -8.32
CA ARG A 52 5.65 13.13 -9.69
C ARG A 52 6.73 14.22 -9.73
N ARG A 53 6.62 15.26 -8.89
CA ARG A 53 7.63 16.33 -8.81
C ARG A 53 8.98 15.83 -8.33
N LEU A 54 9.01 14.76 -7.53
CA LEU A 54 10.23 14.07 -7.10
C LEU A 54 10.80 13.14 -8.19
N GLY A 55 10.14 13.03 -9.35
CA GLY A 55 10.61 12.24 -10.50
C GLY A 55 10.11 10.79 -10.53
N ALA A 56 9.21 10.38 -9.63
CA ALA A 56 8.66 9.04 -9.64
C ALA A 56 7.62 8.88 -10.77
N GLY A 57 7.70 7.77 -11.50
CA GLY A 57 6.66 7.29 -12.39
C GLY A 57 5.47 6.79 -11.56
N VAL A 58 4.39 7.58 -11.49
CA VAL A 58 3.20 7.22 -10.72
C VAL A 58 2.25 6.37 -11.56
N LEU A 59 2.10 5.10 -11.18
CA LEU A 59 1.10 4.18 -11.73
C LEU A 59 -0.17 4.31 -10.89
N GLU A 60 -1.25 4.80 -11.52
CA GLU A 60 -2.52 5.04 -10.84
C GLU A 60 -3.55 3.97 -11.17
N LEU A 61 -4.07 3.32 -10.13
CA LEU A 61 -5.21 2.41 -10.24
C LEU A 61 -6.53 3.16 -10.10
N SER A 62 -7.51 2.71 -10.87
CA SER A 62 -8.90 3.16 -10.77
C SER A 62 -9.46 2.81 -9.39
N PRO A 63 -10.33 3.68 -8.82
CA PRO A 63 -11.00 3.36 -7.57
C PRO A 63 -12.01 2.24 -7.80
N GLU A 64 -12.12 1.32 -6.85
CA GLU A 64 -13.14 0.27 -6.84
C GLU A 64 -13.98 0.38 -5.56
N GLU A 65 -15.31 0.48 -5.70
CA GLU A 65 -16.20 0.69 -4.57
C GLU A 65 -16.34 -0.53 -3.64
N GLU A 66 -15.98 -1.72 -4.12
CA GLU A 66 -15.88 -2.93 -3.31
C GLU A 66 -14.60 -2.98 -2.47
N CYS A 67 -13.69 -2.03 -2.69
CA CYS A 67 -12.35 -1.95 -2.09
C CYS A 67 -12.19 -0.61 -1.34
N PRO A 68 -12.93 -0.38 -0.23
CA PRO A 68 -12.89 0.89 0.48
C PRO A 68 -11.51 1.21 1.11
N GLN A 69 -10.63 0.21 1.23
CA GLN A 69 -9.24 0.38 1.68
C GLN A 69 -8.25 0.39 0.50
N GLY A 70 -8.73 0.42 -0.74
CA GLY A 70 -7.91 0.45 -1.96
C GLY A 70 -6.77 1.47 -1.94
N PRO A 71 -6.95 2.71 -1.44
CA PRO A 71 -5.85 3.68 -1.31
C PRO A 71 -4.67 3.22 -0.43
N PHE A 72 -4.88 2.28 0.50
CA PHE A 72 -3.85 1.71 1.38
C PHE A 72 -3.11 0.55 0.69
N VAL A 73 -2.53 0.84 -0.48
CA VAL A 73 -1.79 -0.14 -1.32
C VAL A 73 -0.61 -0.76 -0.58
N SER A 74 0.04 -0.01 0.32
CA SER A 74 1.20 -0.47 1.10
C SER A 74 0.90 -1.69 1.96
N ASP A 75 -0.36 -1.91 2.32
CA ASP A 75 -0.74 -3.09 3.10
C ASP A 75 -0.75 -4.36 2.29
N CYS A 76 -0.86 -4.29 0.95
CA CYS A 76 -1.03 -5.44 0.09
C CYS A 76 0.30 -6.09 -0.32
N ALA A 77 1.39 -5.33 -0.37
CA ALA A 77 2.69 -5.84 -0.80
C ALA A 77 3.86 -5.10 -0.15
N VAL A 78 4.94 -5.84 0.09
CA VAL A 78 6.27 -5.30 0.42
C VAL A 78 7.17 -5.57 -0.77
N VAL A 79 7.75 -4.51 -1.34
CA VAL A 79 8.68 -4.61 -2.46
C VAL A 79 10.09 -4.34 -1.97
N CYS A 80 11.00 -5.26 -2.26
CA CYS A 80 12.42 -5.10 -2.03
C CYS A 80 13.15 -5.48 -3.31
N GLU A 81 13.84 -4.50 -3.89
CA GLU A 81 14.54 -4.66 -5.16
C GLU A 81 13.60 -5.20 -6.26
N GLY A 82 13.96 -6.31 -6.92
CA GLY A 82 13.18 -6.94 -7.98
C GLY A 82 12.07 -7.86 -7.50
N THR A 83 11.85 -8.00 -6.19
CA THR A 83 10.90 -8.97 -5.62
C THR A 83 9.80 -8.29 -4.81
N ALA A 84 8.56 -8.74 -5.02
CA ALA A 84 7.41 -8.34 -4.24
C ALA A 84 6.87 -9.50 -3.41
N LEU A 85 6.85 -9.32 -2.10
CA LEU A 85 6.07 -10.15 -1.19
C LEU A 85 4.62 -9.62 -1.19
N VAL A 86 3.72 -10.38 -1.81
CA VAL A 86 2.28 -10.17 -1.73
C VAL A 86 1.81 -10.70 -0.38
N THR A 87 1.36 -9.77 0.45
CA THR A 87 0.97 -10.01 1.83
C THR A 87 -0.46 -10.54 1.94
N ARG A 88 -0.86 -10.87 3.17
CA ARG A 88 -2.22 -11.29 3.52
C ARG A 88 -2.78 -10.39 4.63
N PRO A 89 -3.22 -9.16 4.30
CA PRO A 89 -3.79 -8.26 5.29
C PRO A 89 -5.09 -8.84 5.84
N GLY A 90 -5.36 -8.58 7.12
CA GLY A 90 -6.61 -9.01 7.76
C GLY A 90 -7.85 -8.35 7.15
N GLY A 91 -9.02 -8.98 7.39
CA GLY A 91 -10.29 -8.53 6.84
C GLY A 91 -10.53 -8.97 5.40
N ASP A 92 -11.63 -8.51 4.79
CA ASP A 92 -11.98 -8.88 3.41
C ASP A 92 -11.28 -7.97 2.39
N ARG A 93 -9.97 -8.17 2.23
CA ARG A 93 -9.11 -7.37 1.33
C ARG A 93 -8.49 -8.17 0.18
N ARG A 94 -8.94 -9.41 -0.03
CA ARG A 94 -8.39 -10.32 -1.06
C ARG A 94 -8.46 -9.73 -2.47
N LYS A 95 -9.52 -8.98 -2.77
CA LYS A 95 -9.70 -8.32 -4.07
C LYS A 95 -8.62 -7.26 -4.31
N GLU A 96 -8.37 -6.40 -3.32
CA GLU A 96 -7.31 -5.39 -3.36
C GLU A 96 -5.94 -6.04 -3.58
N VAL A 97 -5.63 -7.08 -2.80
CA VAL A 97 -4.37 -7.82 -2.90
C VAL A 97 -4.17 -8.40 -4.29
N GLU A 98 -5.20 -9.01 -4.88
CA GLU A 98 -5.12 -9.61 -6.22
C GLU A 98 -4.91 -8.57 -7.32
N VAL A 99 -5.55 -7.40 -7.21
CA VAL A 99 -5.30 -6.28 -8.14
C VAL A 99 -3.86 -5.81 -8.05
N ILE A 100 -3.34 -5.59 -6.83
CA ILE A 100 -1.95 -5.16 -6.63
C ILE A 100 -0.98 -6.21 -7.16
N ARG A 101 -1.19 -7.49 -6.84
CA ARG A 101 -0.36 -8.60 -7.34
C ARG A 101 -0.23 -8.58 -8.87
N LYS A 102 -1.35 -8.45 -9.59
CA LYS A 102 -1.34 -8.43 -11.06
C LYS A 102 -0.53 -7.27 -11.62
N VAL A 103 -0.64 -6.08 -11.02
CA VAL A 103 0.10 -4.90 -11.48
C VAL A 103 1.59 -5.06 -11.23
N LEU A 104 1.98 -5.57 -10.07
CA LEU A 104 3.39 -5.83 -9.74
C LEU A 104 4.01 -6.86 -10.71
N GLU A 105 3.26 -7.91 -11.04
CA GLU A 105 3.70 -9.00 -11.93
C GLU A 105 3.72 -8.56 -13.40
N GLN A 106 2.62 -7.97 -13.88
CA GLN A 106 2.38 -7.77 -15.31
C GLN A 106 2.91 -6.43 -15.81
N ASP A 107 2.80 -5.37 -15.02
CA ASP A 107 3.19 -4.02 -15.47
C ASP A 107 4.61 -3.69 -15.00
N LEU A 108 4.96 -4.07 -13.77
CA LEU A 108 6.29 -3.80 -13.20
C LEU A 108 7.29 -4.96 -13.34
N LYS A 109 6.83 -6.14 -13.77
CA LYS A 109 7.69 -7.32 -14.04
C LYS A 109 8.53 -7.75 -12.83
N LEU A 110 7.97 -7.64 -11.63
CA LEU A 110 8.63 -8.08 -10.39
C LEU A 110 8.44 -9.58 -10.19
N ASP A 111 9.42 -10.20 -9.53
CA ASP A 111 9.28 -11.56 -9.02
C ASP A 111 8.28 -11.58 -7.87
N ILE A 112 7.27 -12.44 -7.94
CA ILE A 112 6.18 -12.49 -6.97
C ILE A 112 6.37 -13.64 -6.00
N VAL A 113 6.37 -13.33 -4.70
CA VAL A 113 6.25 -14.28 -3.60
C VAL A 113 4.92 -14.02 -2.89
N GLN A 114 4.11 -15.05 -2.66
CA GLN A 114 2.79 -14.89 -2.04
C GLN A 114 2.73 -15.54 -0.67
N MET A 115 2.08 -14.87 0.27
CA MET A 115 1.68 -15.49 1.54
C MET A 115 0.44 -16.36 1.33
N LEU A 116 0.63 -17.68 1.30
CA LEU A 116 -0.43 -18.66 1.03
C LEU A 116 -0.98 -19.34 2.29
N ASP A 117 -0.31 -19.22 3.43
CA ASP A 117 -0.79 -19.81 4.68
C ASP A 117 -2.02 -19.04 5.19
N ASP A 118 -3.14 -19.74 5.31
CA ASP A 118 -4.39 -19.16 5.79
C ASP A 118 -4.36 -18.73 7.25
N ASN A 119 -3.40 -19.26 8.02
CA ASN A 119 -3.16 -18.89 9.39
C ASN A 119 -2.20 -17.73 9.54
N ALA A 120 -1.62 -17.20 8.44
CA ALA A 120 -0.71 -16.08 8.48
C ALA A 120 -1.39 -14.77 8.07
N THR A 121 -1.10 -13.70 8.79
CA THR A 121 -1.44 -12.33 8.40
C THR A 121 -0.22 -11.42 8.40
N LEU A 122 -0.22 -10.46 7.47
CA LEU A 122 0.79 -9.42 7.39
C LEU A 122 0.16 -8.19 6.74
N HIS A 123 0.36 -7.03 7.35
CA HIS A 123 0.13 -5.74 6.71
C HIS A 123 1.49 -5.16 6.32
N GLY A 124 1.69 -4.81 5.05
CA GLY A 124 2.97 -4.27 4.60
C GLY A 124 3.41 -2.99 5.33
N GLN A 125 2.48 -2.19 5.89
CA GLN A 125 2.82 -1.04 6.74
C GLN A 125 3.53 -1.41 8.06
N ASP A 126 3.40 -2.65 8.54
CA ASP A 126 4.08 -3.14 9.74
C ASP A 126 5.55 -3.49 9.46
N VAL A 127 6.00 -3.39 8.21
CA VAL A 127 7.36 -3.73 7.77
C VAL A 127 8.17 -2.46 7.54
N LEU A 128 9.26 -2.32 8.30
CA LEU A 128 10.26 -1.27 8.14
C LEU A 128 11.54 -1.85 7.54
N PHE A 129 11.88 -1.42 6.33
CA PHE A 129 13.15 -1.74 5.69
C PHE A 129 14.17 -0.62 5.89
N THR A 130 15.36 -0.96 6.41
CA THR A 130 16.42 0.01 6.70
C THR A 130 17.48 0.10 5.59
N GLY A 131 17.33 -0.67 4.51
CA GLY A 131 18.37 -0.88 3.51
C GLY A 131 19.30 -2.05 3.82
N LYS A 132 19.21 -2.61 5.04
CA LYS A 132 20.06 -3.72 5.51
C LYS A 132 19.27 -4.85 6.13
N GLU A 133 18.20 -4.50 6.82
CA GLU A 133 17.37 -5.45 7.56
C GLU A 133 15.91 -4.99 7.57
N PHE A 134 15.04 -5.92 7.91
CA PHE A 134 13.62 -5.68 8.09
C PHE A 134 13.29 -5.76 9.57
N PHE A 135 12.59 -4.74 10.07
CA PHE A 135 11.86 -4.82 11.33
C PHE A 135 10.39 -5.05 11.01
N VAL A 136 9.79 -5.97 11.74
CA VAL A 136 8.42 -6.40 11.52
C VAL A 136 7.67 -6.22 12.82
N GLY A 137 6.79 -5.23 12.88
CA GLY A 137 6.07 -4.88 14.09
C GLY A 137 5.00 -5.92 14.39
N LEU A 138 5.06 -6.57 15.55
CA LEU A 138 4.01 -7.48 16.02
C LEU A 138 2.84 -6.67 16.61
N THR A 139 1.80 -6.48 15.81
CA THR A 139 0.57 -5.78 16.21
C THR A 139 -0.56 -6.77 16.52
N TRP A 140 -1.68 -6.28 17.05
CA TRP A 140 -2.88 -7.13 17.25
C TRP A 140 -3.49 -7.66 15.95
N ARG A 141 -2.99 -7.20 14.79
CA ARG A 141 -3.37 -7.66 13.45
C ARG A 141 -2.59 -8.90 12.99
N TRP A 142 -1.77 -9.48 13.87
CA TRP A 142 -0.94 -10.65 13.63
C TRP A 142 -1.55 -11.92 14.21
N ASN A 143 -1.82 -12.86 13.31
CA ASN A 143 -2.11 -14.26 13.60
C ASN A 143 -1.34 -15.10 12.58
#